data_AF-A0A8B7E7G5-F1
#
_entry.id   AF-A0A8B7E7G5-F1
#
_cell.length_a   1.000
_cell.length_b   1.000
_cell.length_c   1.000
_cell.angle_alpha   90.00
_cell.angle_beta   90.00
_cell.angle_gamma   90.00
#
_symmetry.space_group_name_H-M   'P 1'
#
loop_
_entity.id
_entity.type
_entity.pdbx_description
1 polymer ?
#
loop_
_entity_poly.entity_id
_entity_poly.type
_entity_poly.pdbx_seq_one_letter_code
_entity_poly.pdbx_strand_id
1 'polypeptide(L)'
;IADFGLSRHFLSEEQYYLSNGGRIPVKWTAPEALQFNKYSSKSDVWSYGIVLWEIWSIGIPPYGNWCNDKVIKEVCENNYRLPAPSGVPNYIYKLMLDCWNFDKNKRPSFSQIKFSLRKDDDQILGKNHSAIVERVRSLTFPSNKQEVDSFENNISF
;
A
#
# COMPACT_ATOMS: atom_id res chain seq x y z
N ILE A 1 -7.60 -12.17 -0.83
CA ILE A 1 -7.54 -11.00 -1.75
C ILE A 1 -8.57 -11.27 -2.83
N ALA A 2 -9.62 -10.44 -2.94
CA ALA A 2 -10.59 -10.55 -4.02
C ALA A 2 -11.27 -9.20 -4.28
N ASP A 3 -10.97 -8.63 -5.45
CA ASP A 3 -11.91 -8.01 -6.38
C ASP A 3 -11.23 -8.05 -7.76
N PHE A 4 -11.82 -8.79 -8.68
CA PHE A 4 -11.31 -9.05 -10.02
C PHE A 4 -12.12 -8.30 -11.09
N GLY A 5 -12.95 -7.30 -10.70
CA GLY A 5 -13.84 -6.56 -11.60
C GLY A 5 -13.17 -5.89 -12.80
N LEU A 6 -11.84 -5.79 -12.82
CA LEU A 6 -11.03 -5.31 -13.95
C LEU A 6 -9.97 -6.31 -14.44
N SER A 7 -9.89 -7.49 -13.83
CA SER A 7 -8.85 -8.48 -14.15
C SER A 7 -9.13 -9.16 -15.48
N ARG A 8 -8.09 -9.29 -16.31
CA ARG A 8 -8.14 -9.98 -17.59
C ARG A 8 -7.00 -10.98 -17.67
N HIS A 9 -7.27 -12.13 -18.27
CA HIS A 9 -6.31 -13.22 -18.41
C HIS A 9 -5.18 -12.79 -19.38
N PHE A 10 -3.92 -12.94 -18.95
CA PHE A 10 -2.75 -12.60 -19.76
C PHE A 10 -2.41 -13.72 -20.77
N LEU A 11 -1.89 -13.34 -21.95
CA LEU A 11 -1.26 -14.27 -22.90
C LEU A 11 0.29 -14.13 -22.94
N SER A 12 0.89 -13.05 -22.39
CA SER A 12 2.36 -12.90 -22.21
C SER A 12 2.75 -11.76 -21.26
N GLU A 13 3.97 -11.78 -20.69
CA GLU A 13 4.48 -10.78 -19.72
C GLU A 13 4.69 -9.37 -20.30
N GLU A 14 4.76 -9.23 -21.63
CA GLU A 14 4.90 -7.94 -22.31
C GLU A 14 3.56 -7.29 -22.69
N GLN A 15 2.44 -7.99 -22.49
CA GLN A 15 1.12 -7.48 -22.86
C GLN A 15 0.57 -6.53 -21.81
N TYR A 16 0.44 -5.27 -22.22
CA TYR A 16 -0.44 -4.33 -21.54
C TYR A 16 -1.89 -4.65 -21.88
N TYR A 17 -2.79 -4.60 -20.89
CA TYR A 17 -4.21 -4.51 -21.18
C TYR A 17 -4.65 -3.05 -21.17
N LEU A 18 -5.51 -2.67 -22.13
CA LEU A 18 -6.12 -1.35 -22.20
C LEU A 18 -7.46 -1.38 -21.45
N SER A 19 -7.70 -0.34 -20.65
CA SER A 19 -8.97 -0.10 -19.99
C SER A 19 -9.85 0.78 -20.89
N ASN A 20 -10.99 0.27 -21.36
CA ASN A 20 -12.00 1.08 -22.04
C ASN A 20 -12.86 1.80 -20.99
N GLY A 21 -12.47 3.03 -20.63
CA GLY A 21 -13.34 4.00 -19.96
C GLY A 21 -13.98 3.52 -18.65
N GLY A 22 -13.28 3.71 -17.53
CA GLY A 22 -13.81 3.52 -16.18
C GLY A 22 -13.09 4.43 -15.20
N ARG A 23 -13.71 4.73 -14.04
CA ARG A 23 -13.04 5.45 -12.95
C ARG A 23 -11.93 4.57 -12.39
N ILE A 24 -10.67 4.95 -12.60
CA ILE A 24 -9.51 4.21 -12.08
C ILE A 24 -9.15 4.71 -10.67
N PRO A 25 -8.63 3.85 -9.78
CA PRO A 25 -8.23 4.23 -8.43
C PRO A 25 -6.88 4.96 -8.46
N VAL A 26 -6.89 6.25 -8.87
CA VAL A 26 -5.68 7.06 -9.18
C VAL A 26 -4.55 6.93 -8.15
N LYS A 27 -4.87 6.92 -6.85
CA LYS A 27 -3.87 6.87 -5.77
C LYS A 27 -3.14 5.52 -5.66
N TRP A 28 -3.65 4.46 -6.27
CA TRP A 28 -2.98 3.16 -6.31
C TRP A 28 -2.36 2.86 -7.67
N THR A 29 -2.66 3.66 -8.69
CA THR A 29 -2.28 3.38 -10.07
C THR A 29 -0.85 3.78 -10.37
N ALA A 30 -0.10 2.91 -11.04
CA ALA A 30 1.27 3.16 -11.49
C ALA A 30 1.35 4.30 -12.53
N PRO A 31 2.49 5.00 -12.66
CA PRO A 31 2.66 6.12 -13.60
C PRO A 31 2.31 5.75 -15.05
N GLU A 32 2.77 4.59 -15.52
CA GLU A 32 2.50 4.14 -16.88
C GLU A 32 1.02 3.83 -17.13
N ALA A 33 0.30 3.40 -16.09
CA ALA A 33 -1.13 3.14 -16.16
C ALA A 33 -1.93 4.45 -16.10
N LEU A 34 -1.49 5.44 -15.32
CA LEU A 34 -2.08 6.78 -15.27
C LEU A 34 -1.91 7.54 -16.60
N GLN A 35 -0.72 7.50 -17.20
CA GLN A 35 -0.40 8.28 -18.39
C GLN A 35 -0.86 7.62 -19.69
N PHE A 36 -0.78 6.28 -19.76
CA PHE A 36 -0.94 5.56 -21.02
C PHE A 36 -1.97 4.43 -20.95
N ASN A 37 -2.70 4.28 -19.84
CA ASN A 37 -3.61 3.15 -19.60
C ASN A 37 -2.95 1.78 -19.81
N LYS A 38 -1.65 1.70 -19.49
CA LYS A 38 -0.81 0.52 -19.67
C LYS A 38 -0.69 -0.27 -18.37
N TYR A 39 -1.46 -1.34 -18.25
CA TYR A 39 -1.49 -2.18 -17.04
C TYR A 39 -0.75 -3.50 -17.25
N SER A 40 -0.05 -3.99 -16.22
CA SER A 40 0.73 -5.23 -16.24
C SER A 40 0.94 -5.75 -14.81
N SER A 41 1.50 -6.96 -14.65
CA SER A 41 1.91 -7.42 -13.32
C SER A 41 2.87 -6.46 -12.60
N LYS A 42 3.64 -5.65 -13.34
CA LYS A 42 4.51 -4.62 -12.75
C LYS A 42 3.74 -3.37 -12.29
N SER A 43 2.61 -3.04 -12.91
CA SER A 43 1.72 -1.99 -12.36
C SER A 43 1.02 -2.48 -11.10
N ASP A 44 0.70 -3.78 -11.02
CA ASP A 44 0.12 -4.36 -9.80
C ASP A 44 1.12 -4.35 -8.64
N VAL A 45 2.41 -4.53 -8.91
CA VAL A 45 3.49 -4.39 -7.91
C VAL A 45 3.51 -2.97 -7.32
N TRP A 46 3.29 -1.94 -8.14
CA TRP A 46 3.18 -0.57 -7.65
C TRP A 46 2.00 -0.41 -6.70
N SER A 47 0.81 -0.88 -7.11
CA SER A 47 -0.40 -0.87 -6.29
C SER A 47 -0.18 -1.59 -4.96
N TYR A 48 0.52 -2.72 -4.99
CA TYR A 48 0.90 -3.48 -3.80
C TYR A 48 1.80 -2.68 -2.85
N GLY A 49 2.75 -1.89 -3.38
CA GLY A 49 3.55 -0.98 -2.57
C GLY A 49 2.69 0.04 -1.82
N ILE A 50 1.65 0.59 -2.46
CA ILE A 50 0.68 1.50 -1.80
C ILE A 50 -0.10 0.77 -0.71
N VAL A 51 -0.55 -0.46 -0.97
CA VAL A 51 -1.23 -1.31 0.04
C VAL A 51 -0.32 -1.59 1.23
N LEU A 52 0.96 -1.90 1.00
CA LEU A 52 1.94 -2.05 2.09
C LEU A 52 2.05 -0.78 2.92
N TRP A 53 2.08 0.39 2.28
CA TRP A 53 2.09 1.67 2.98
C TRP A 53 0.83 1.86 3.84
N GLU A 54 -0.35 1.52 3.32
CA GLU A 54 -1.62 1.60 4.06
C GLU A 54 -1.68 0.69 5.28
N ILE A 55 -1.14 -0.53 5.16
CA ILE A 55 -1.03 -1.46 6.29
C ILE A 55 -0.23 -0.82 7.43
N TRP A 56 0.92 -0.22 7.10
CA TRP A 56 1.79 0.42 8.09
C TRP A 56 1.31 1.78 8.57
N SER A 57 0.49 2.46 7.78
CA SER A 57 -0.16 3.71 8.18
C SER A 57 -1.47 3.51 8.92
N ILE A 58 -1.90 2.26 9.12
CA ILE A 58 -3.15 1.89 9.82
C ILE A 58 -4.36 2.49 9.09
N GLY A 59 -4.40 2.32 7.77
CA GLY A 59 -5.53 2.72 6.94
C GLY A 59 -5.65 4.22 6.71
N ILE A 60 -4.61 5.01 7.01
CA ILE A 60 -4.59 6.43 6.61
C ILE A 60 -4.66 6.48 5.07
N PRO A 61 -5.51 7.35 4.49
CA PRO A 61 -5.61 7.45 3.04
C PRO A 61 -4.27 7.86 2.41
N PRO A 62 -3.80 7.16 1.37
CA PRO A 62 -2.57 7.55 0.69
C PRO A 62 -2.72 8.96 0.10
N TYR A 63 -1.64 9.73 0.16
CA TYR A 63 -1.56 11.14 -0.28
C TYR A 63 -2.52 12.10 0.45
N GLY A 64 -3.18 11.67 1.53
CA GLY A 64 -4.10 12.50 2.33
C GLY A 64 -5.19 13.16 1.48
N ASN A 65 -5.33 14.48 1.63
CA ASN A 65 -6.38 15.28 0.98
C ASN A 65 -6.03 15.73 -0.45
N TRP A 66 -4.98 15.18 -1.07
CA TRP A 66 -4.65 15.54 -2.43
C TRP A 66 -5.74 15.07 -3.40
N CYS A 67 -6.13 15.95 -4.33
CA CYS A 67 -6.96 15.59 -5.46
C CYS A 67 -6.18 14.72 -6.47
N ASN A 68 -6.91 14.01 -7.33
CA ASN A 68 -6.33 13.10 -8.30
C ASN A 68 -5.32 13.80 -9.23
N ASP A 69 -5.63 14.99 -9.72
CA ASP A 69 -4.74 15.73 -10.64
C ASP A 69 -3.38 16.06 -9.99
N LYS A 70 -3.40 16.42 -8.70
CA LYS A 70 -2.17 16.66 -7.94
C LYS A 70 -1.37 15.37 -7.76
N VAL A 71 -2.03 14.26 -7.44
CA VAL A 71 -1.35 12.96 -7.30
C VAL A 71 -0.69 12.56 -8.61
N ILE A 72 -1.40 12.68 -9.74
CA ILE A 72 -0.88 12.37 -11.08
C ILE A 72 0.36 13.20 -11.38
N LYS A 73 0.29 14.53 -11.20
CA LYS A 73 1.41 15.43 -11.44
C LYS A 73 2.64 15.06 -10.59
N GLU A 74 2.46 14.93 -9.28
CA GLU A 74 3.58 14.68 -8.37
C GLU A 74 4.22 13.31 -8.59
N VAL A 75 3.42 12.27 -8.82
CA VAL A 75 3.91 10.91 -9.05
C VAL A 75 4.60 10.76 -10.41
N CYS A 76 3.98 11.29 -11.47
CA CYS A 76 4.43 11.07 -12.85
C CYS A 76 5.52 12.05 -13.29
N GLU A 77 5.49 13.30 -12.84
CA GLU A 77 6.41 14.36 -13.30
C GLU A 77 7.52 14.63 -12.28
N ASN A 78 7.16 14.72 -10.99
CA ASN A 78 8.12 15.06 -9.94
C ASN A 78 8.75 13.84 -9.26
N ASN A 79 8.37 12.63 -9.68
CA ASN A 79 8.82 11.38 -9.10
C ASN A 79 8.61 11.28 -7.57
N TYR A 80 7.53 11.91 -7.06
CA TYR A 80 7.19 11.91 -5.65
C TYR A 80 6.85 10.50 -5.14
N ARG A 81 7.26 10.17 -3.91
CA ARG A 81 6.91 8.93 -3.20
C ARG A 81 6.42 9.25 -1.80
N LEU A 82 5.51 8.41 -1.29
CA LEU A 82 4.99 8.57 0.06
C LEU A 82 6.14 8.45 1.08
N PRO A 83 6.17 9.30 2.12
CA PRO A 83 7.14 9.19 3.20
C PRO A 83 6.91 7.90 3.99
N ALA A 84 7.95 7.41 4.66
CA ALA A 84 7.85 6.26 5.55
C ALA A 84 6.77 6.47 6.62
N PRO A 85 5.80 5.55 6.79
CA PRO A 85 4.90 5.56 7.93
C PRO A 85 5.67 5.48 9.25
N SER A 86 5.10 6.01 10.32
CA SER A 86 5.72 5.94 11.66
C SER A 86 5.86 4.48 12.11
N GLY A 87 7.06 4.10 12.57
CA GLY A 87 7.33 2.75 13.09
C GLY A 87 7.55 1.68 12.02
N VAL A 88 7.57 2.03 10.74
CA VAL A 88 7.90 1.09 9.68
C VAL A 88 9.40 0.71 9.74
N PRO A 89 9.75 -0.58 9.67
CA PRO A 89 11.15 -0.99 9.54
C PRO A 89 11.77 -0.52 8.22
N ASN A 90 13.03 -0.12 8.26
CA ASN A 90 13.75 0.40 7.09
C ASN A 90 13.72 -0.55 5.87
N TYR A 91 13.82 -1.87 6.09
CA TYR A 91 13.80 -2.84 5.00
C TYR A 91 12.41 -2.95 4.34
N ILE A 92 11.33 -2.79 5.11
CA ILE A 92 9.97 -2.74 4.55
C ILE A 92 9.80 -1.45 3.74
N TYR A 93 10.23 -0.30 4.28
CA TYR A 93 10.11 0.95 3.52
C TYR A 93 10.96 0.91 2.24
N LYS A 94 12.15 0.31 2.29
CA LYS A 94 12.96 0.05 1.10
C LYS A 94 12.21 -0.81 0.08
N LEU A 95 11.55 -1.89 0.53
CA LEU A 95 10.72 -2.72 -0.34
C LEU A 95 9.57 -1.92 -0.98
N MET A 96 8.92 -1.01 -0.24
CA MET A 96 7.91 -0.10 -0.80
C MET A 96 8.51 0.79 -1.89
N LEU A 97 9.69 1.40 -1.65
CA LEU A 97 10.39 2.21 -2.65
C LEU A 97 10.78 1.40 -3.90
N ASP A 98 11.21 0.16 -3.72
CA ASP A 98 11.52 -0.75 -4.84
C ASP A 98 10.26 -1.08 -5.66
N CYS A 99 9.11 -1.27 -5.00
CA CYS A 99 7.82 -1.42 -5.68
C CYS A 99 7.42 -0.16 -6.46
N TRP A 100 7.77 1.02 -5.95
CA TRP A 100 7.51 2.30 -6.59
C TRP A 100 8.66 2.79 -7.48
N ASN A 101 9.51 1.89 -8.01
CA ASN A 101 10.48 2.32 -9.00
C ASN A 101 9.75 2.88 -10.23
N PHE A 102 10.20 4.05 -10.73
CA PHE A 102 9.61 4.65 -11.92
C PHE A 102 9.76 3.73 -13.13
N ASP A 103 10.94 3.13 -13.28
CA ASP A 103 11.18 2.08 -14.27
C ASP A 103 10.52 0.77 -13.82
N LYS A 104 9.46 0.37 -14.53
CA LYS A 104 8.70 -0.86 -14.23
C LYS A 104 9.56 -2.12 -14.20
N ASN A 105 10.65 -2.16 -14.97
CA ASN A 105 11.51 -3.35 -15.07
C ASN A 105 12.41 -3.50 -13.84
N LYS A 106 12.67 -2.39 -13.13
CA LYS A 106 13.42 -2.38 -11.86
C LYS A 106 12.56 -2.74 -10.66
N ARG A 107 11.23 -2.76 -10.81
CA ARG A 107 10.33 -3.21 -9.75
C ARG A 107 10.51 -4.72 -9.51
N PRO A 108 10.47 -5.21 -8.27
CA PRO A 108 10.53 -6.64 -8.00
C PRO A 108 9.32 -7.37 -8.59
N SER A 109 9.44 -8.67 -8.80
CA SER A 109 8.29 -9.57 -9.03
C SER A 109 7.62 -9.92 -7.70
N PHE A 110 6.35 -10.34 -7.73
CA PHE A 110 5.69 -10.83 -6.52
C PHE A 110 6.43 -12.00 -5.87
N SER A 111 7.08 -12.87 -6.65
CA SER A 111 7.92 -13.94 -6.12
C SER A 111 9.11 -13.41 -5.32
N GLN A 112 9.78 -12.36 -5.82
CA GLN A 112 10.87 -11.69 -5.11
C GLN A 112 10.36 -10.98 -3.85
N ILE A 113 9.22 -10.29 -3.92
CA ILE A 113 8.59 -9.63 -2.76
C ILE A 113 8.31 -10.66 -1.66
N LYS A 114 7.65 -11.77 -2.01
CA LYS A 114 7.34 -12.87 -1.10
C LYS A 114 8.61 -13.44 -0.44
N PHE A 115 9.68 -13.59 -1.22
CA PHE A 115 10.96 -14.06 -0.69
C PHE A 115 11.59 -13.05 0.29
N SER A 116 11.60 -11.77 -0.05
CA SER A 116 12.11 -10.69 0.81
C SER A 116 11.35 -10.62 2.13
N LEU A 117 10.02 -10.74 2.12
CA LEU A 117 9.21 -10.72 3.34
C LEU A 117 9.45 -11.96 4.21
N ARG A 118 9.53 -13.16 3.61
CA ARG A 118 9.76 -14.41 4.35
C ARG A 118 11.12 -14.49 5.03
N LYS A 119 12.17 -13.95 4.40
CA LYS A 119 13.52 -13.96 4.97
C LYS A 119 13.59 -13.22 6.32
N ASP A 120 12.68 -12.27 6.52
CA ASP A 120 12.62 -11.42 7.69
C ASP A 120 11.43 -11.76 8.61
N ASP A 121 10.71 -12.88 8.39
CA ASP A 121 9.54 -13.29 9.21
C ASP A 121 9.89 -13.37 10.71
N ASP A 122 11.11 -13.80 11.06
CA ASP A 122 11.59 -13.84 12.44
C ASP A 122 11.77 -12.43 13.07
N GLN A 123 12.01 -11.40 12.25
CA GLN A 123 12.11 -10.01 12.69
C GLN A 123 10.77 -9.26 12.62
N ILE A 124 9.92 -9.57 11.63
CA ILE A 124 8.57 -9.01 11.47
C ILE A 124 7.68 -9.48 12.63
N LEU A 125 7.63 -10.78 12.88
CA LEU A 125 6.72 -11.37 13.85
C LEU A 125 7.24 -11.28 15.29
N GLY A 126 8.56 -11.35 15.51
CA GLY A 126 9.17 -11.38 16.84
C GLY A 126 9.36 -10.01 17.52
N LYS A 127 9.50 -8.92 16.75
CA LYS A 127 9.76 -7.57 17.30
C LYS A 127 8.88 -6.45 16.75
N ASN A 128 8.22 -6.63 15.59
CA ASN A 128 7.45 -5.57 14.93
C ASN A 128 5.93 -5.80 14.94
N HIS A 129 5.47 -7.02 15.27
CA HIS A 129 4.08 -7.25 15.65
C HIS A 129 3.70 -6.30 16.79
N SER A 130 4.60 -6.03 17.74
CA SER A 130 4.35 -5.04 18.79
C SER A 130 4.20 -3.62 18.25
N ALA A 131 4.94 -3.16 17.23
CA ALA A 131 4.81 -1.77 16.78
C ALA A 131 3.44 -1.47 16.13
N ILE A 132 2.96 -2.33 15.23
CA ILE A 132 1.61 -2.18 14.64
C ILE A 132 0.55 -2.46 15.71
N VAL A 133 0.70 -3.51 16.53
CA VAL A 133 -0.29 -3.85 17.57
C VAL A 133 -0.34 -2.82 18.68
N GLU A 134 0.78 -2.27 19.14
CA GLU A 134 0.87 -1.19 20.14
C GLU A 134 0.28 0.08 19.59
N ARG A 135 0.54 0.41 18.32
CA ARG A 135 -0.05 1.59 17.70
C ARG A 135 -1.55 1.41 17.47
N VAL A 136 -2.01 0.25 17.00
CA VAL A 136 -3.44 -0.10 16.94
C VAL A 136 -4.05 -0.02 18.35
N ARG A 137 -3.43 -0.60 19.37
CA ARG A 137 -3.86 -0.47 20.77
C ARG A 137 -3.95 0.98 21.23
N SER A 138 -2.97 1.82 20.89
CA SER A 138 -2.99 3.25 21.23
C SER A 138 -4.08 4.05 20.49
N LEU A 139 -4.55 3.55 19.35
CA LEU A 139 -5.63 4.15 18.56
C LEU A 139 -7.01 3.60 18.96
N THR A 140 -7.08 2.37 19.50
CA THR A 140 -8.33 1.72 19.91
C THR A 140 -8.65 1.85 21.40
N PHE A 141 -7.66 2.14 22.25
CA PHE A 141 -7.87 2.34 23.69
C PHE A 141 -7.54 3.79 24.06
N PRO A 142 -8.54 4.60 24.47
CA PRO A 142 -8.26 5.92 24.99
C PRO A 142 -7.37 5.83 26.22
N SER A 143 -6.43 6.77 26.36
CA SER A 143 -5.41 6.81 27.40
C SER A 143 -5.96 6.90 28.84
N ASN A 144 -7.28 6.94 29.02
CA ASN A 144 -7.92 7.24 30.30
C ASN A 144 -8.78 6.07 30.77
N LYS A 145 -8.42 5.48 31.91
CA LYS A 145 -9.10 4.33 32.52
C LYS A 145 -10.60 4.58 32.76
N GLN A 146 -10.99 5.84 32.95
CA GLN A 146 -12.38 6.26 33.16
C GLN A 146 -13.27 6.22 31.90
N GLU A 147 -12.69 6.30 30.68
CA GLU A 147 -13.48 6.16 29.44
C GLU A 147 -13.71 4.70 29.06
N VAL A 148 -12.83 3.79 29.49
CA VAL A 148 -12.98 2.34 29.27
C VAL A 148 -14.16 1.80 30.06
N ASP A 149 -14.27 2.19 31.34
CA ASP A 149 -15.38 1.79 32.21
C ASP A 149 -16.73 2.36 31.73
N SER A 150 -16.75 3.51 31.04
CA SER A 150 -17.99 4.07 30.49
C SER A 150 -18.41 3.40 29.17
N PHE A 151 -17.47 2.87 28.40
CA PHE A 151 -17.73 2.13 27.17
C PHE A 151 -18.24 0.71 27.45
N GLU A 152 -17.64 0.00 28.41
CA GLU A 152 -18.08 -1.35 28.81
C GLU A 152 -19.47 -1.34 29.47
N ASN A 153 -19.80 -0.30 30.23
CA ASN A 153 -21.12 -0.14 30.84
C ASN A 153 -22.22 0.24 29.83
N ASN A 154 -21.88 0.70 28.62
CA ASN A 154 -22.84 1.07 27.57
C ASN A 154 -23.12 -0.05 26.56
N ILE A 155 -22.46 -1.21 26.67
CA ILE A 155 -22.63 -2.35 25.73
C ILE A 155 -23.26 -3.58 26.42
N SER A 156 -23.55 -3.51 27.73
CA SER A 156 -24.35 -4.56 28.38
C SER A 156 -25.84 -4.34 28.12
N PHE A 157 -26.39 -5.11 27.16
CA PHE A 157 -27.81 -5.46 27.12
C PHE A 157 -28.11 -6.53 28.17
#